data_AF-A0A7W1NBE9-F1
#
_entry.id   AF-A0A7W1NBE9-F1
#
_cell.length_a   1.000
_cell.length_b   1.000
_cell.length_c   1.000
_cell.angle_alpha   90.00
_cell.angle_beta   90.00
_cell.angle_gamma   90.00
#
_symmetry.space_group_name_H-M   'P 1'
#
loop_
_entity.id
_entity.type
_entity.pdbx_description
1 polymer ?
#
loop_
_entity_poly.entity_id
_entity_poly.type
_entity_poly.pdbx_seq_one_letter_code
_entity_poly.pdbx_strand_id
1 'polypeptide(L)'
;MSACGDHEKSHRGIDYMPDMYESPAYRSYQAQVVEVREGDKTVVHHVPAMLMPPEGTVARGVQVHALDPLDWAGARQLSNPLVPTAKVLRDGQANFNVFCAVCHGNDGNAVNGYVAKHFKDVMSINT
;
A
#
# COMPACT_ATOMS: atom_id res chain seq x y z
N MET A 1 39.62 -11.55 11.26
CA MET A 1 38.29 -11.12 10.79
C MET A 1 37.43 -12.37 10.69
N SER A 2 36.78 -12.80 11.79
CA SER A 2 35.91 -13.98 11.77
C SER A 2 34.73 -13.72 12.69
N ALA A 3 33.62 -13.26 12.11
CA ALA A 3 32.35 -13.11 12.80
C ALA A 3 31.14 -13.10 11.84
N CYS A 4 31.26 -13.65 10.62
CA CYS A 4 30.15 -13.75 9.69
C CYS A 4 30.20 -15.12 9.01
N GLY A 5 29.58 -16.13 9.61
CA GLY A 5 29.60 -17.50 9.09
C GLY A 5 28.53 -18.45 9.63
N ASP A 6 27.58 -17.99 10.45
CA ASP A 6 26.48 -18.84 10.89
C ASP A 6 25.25 -18.61 10.00
N HIS A 7 24.58 -19.71 9.64
CA HIS A 7 23.26 -19.70 9.01
C HIS A 7 22.27 -18.81 9.78
N GLU A 8 21.33 -18.17 9.08
CA GLU A 8 20.26 -17.40 9.73
C GLU A 8 19.60 -18.26 10.80
N LYS A 9 19.67 -17.80 12.06
CA LYS A 9 19.09 -18.52 13.19
C LYS A 9 17.58 -18.49 13.07
N SER A 10 16.92 -19.63 13.35
CA SER A 10 15.47 -19.78 13.28
C SER A 10 14.68 -18.90 14.26
N HIS A 11 15.37 -18.35 15.26
CA HIS A 11 14.80 -17.51 16.30
C HIS A 11 15.60 -16.22 16.41
N ARG A 12 14.88 -15.14 16.70
CA ARG A 12 15.49 -13.91 17.19
C ARG A 12 16.20 -14.24 18.50
N GLY A 13 17.39 -13.66 18.70
CA GLY A 13 18.27 -13.98 19.82
C GLY A 13 17.66 -13.68 21.19
N ILE A 14 18.48 -13.83 22.24
CA ILE A 14 18.04 -13.53 23.60
C ILE A 14 18.14 -12.03 23.83
N ASP A 15 17.05 -11.42 24.26
CA ASP A 15 17.04 -10.03 24.72
C ASP A 15 17.43 -9.99 26.21
N TYR A 16 18.53 -9.33 26.53
CA TYR A 16 18.97 -9.10 27.91
C TYR A 16 18.63 -7.66 28.31
N MET A 17 17.85 -7.50 29.39
CA MET A 17 17.33 -6.22 29.88
C MET A 17 16.44 -5.48 28.86
N PRO A 18 15.30 -6.06 28.41
CA PRO A 18 14.43 -5.47 27.38
C PRO A 18 13.52 -4.34 27.91
N ASP A 19 14.00 -3.53 28.86
CA ASP A 19 13.22 -2.39 29.35
C ASP A 19 13.03 -1.38 28.20
N MET A 20 11.79 -1.00 27.94
CA MET A 20 11.35 -0.16 26.82
C MET A 20 11.68 -0.68 25.40
N TYR A 21 12.13 -1.93 25.23
CA TYR A 21 12.34 -2.50 23.90
C TYR A 21 11.01 -2.61 23.13
N GLU A 22 9.98 -3.10 23.84
CA GLU A 22 8.60 -3.06 23.37
C GLU A 22 7.89 -1.82 23.93
N SER A 23 7.22 -1.08 23.05
CA SER A 23 6.47 0.11 23.44
C SER A 23 5.08 -0.29 23.93
N PRO A 24 4.56 0.27 25.03
CA PRO A 24 3.16 0.08 25.42
C PRO A 24 2.19 0.79 24.48
N ALA A 25 2.67 1.74 23.67
CA ALA A 25 1.84 2.48 22.73
C ALA A 25 1.62 1.70 21.42
N TYR A 26 0.42 1.84 20.87
CA TYR A 26 0.07 1.20 19.62
C TYR A 26 0.84 1.79 18.41
N ARG A 27 1.67 0.98 17.74
CA ARG A 27 2.25 1.21 16.40
C ARG A 27 1.24 0.99 15.27
N SER A 28 1.43 1.65 14.13
CA SER A 28 0.49 1.60 13.00
C SER A 28 0.17 0.18 12.51
N TYR A 29 1.17 -0.68 12.30
CA TYR A 29 0.95 -2.03 11.76
C TYR A 29 0.92 -3.14 12.81
N GLN A 30 0.58 -2.83 14.08
CA GLN A 30 0.42 -3.89 15.09
C GLN A 30 -1.04 -4.32 15.26
N ALA A 31 -1.22 -5.55 15.71
CA ALA A 31 -2.51 -6.04 16.18
C ALA A 31 -2.80 -5.52 17.59
N GLN A 32 -3.99 -4.97 17.80
CA GLN A 32 -4.57 -4.74 19.11
C GLN A 32 -5.37 -5.98 19.54
N VAL A 33 -5.43 -6.21 20.85
CA VAL A 33 -6.17 -7.34 21.45
C VAL A 33 -7.46 -6.80 22.04
N VAL A 34 -8.59 -7.31 21.57
CA VAL A 34 -9.92 -6.92 22.04
C VAL A 34 -10.61 -8.14 22.63
N GLU A 35 -10.97 -8.05 23.90
CA GLU A 35 -11.75 -9.08 24.59
C GLU A 35 -13.23 -8.76 24.45
N VAL A 36 -13.97 -9.62 23.75
CA VAL A 36 -15.41 -9.48 23.53
C VAL A 36 -16.14 -10.56 24.32
N ARG A 37 -17.17 -10.17 25.08
CA ARG A 37 -18.03 -11.12 25.78
C ARG A 37 -19.16 -11.59 24.85
N GLU A 38 -19.08 -12.83 24.41
CA GLU A 38 -20.12 -13.50 23.63
C GLU A 38 -20.90 -14.47 24.55
N GLY A 39 -22.01 -13.98 25.12
CA GLY A 39 -22.79 -14.72 26.11
C GLY A 39 -22.02 -14.93 27.42
N ASP A 40 -21.74 -16.18 27.78
CA ASP A 40 -20.99 -16.55 28.98
C ASP A 40 -19.48 -16.71 28.74
N LYS A 41 -19.02 -16.56 27.50
CA LYS A 41 -17.61 -16.74 27.13
C LYS A 41 -16.96 -15.40 26.77
N THR A 42 -15.70 -15.24 27.14
CA THR A 42 -14.84 -14.16 26.64
C THR A 42 -14.05 -14.69 25.46
N VAL A 43 -14.18 -14.04 24.31
CA VAL A 43 -13.42 -14.35 23.08
C VAL A 43 -12.39 -13.25 22.86
N VAL A 44 -11.15 -13.66 22.58
CA VAL A 44 -10.04 -12.75 22.29
C VAL A 44 -9.92 -12.58 20.78
N HIS A 45 -10.09 -11.35 20.30
CA HIS A 45 -9.91 -10.99 18.89
C HIS A 45 -8.63 -10.19 18.71
N HIS A 46 -7.82 -10.59 17.73
CA HIS A 46 -6.72 -9.78 17.23
C HIS A 46 -7.24 -8.95 16.07
N VAL A 47 -7.36 -7.64 16.26
CA VAL A 47 -7.80 -6.70 15.22
C VAL A 47 -6.67 -5.71 14.90
N PRO A 48 -6.60 -5.14 13.69
CA PRO A 48 -5.57 -4.16 13.38
C PRO A 48 -5.75 -2.90 14.24
N ALA A 49 -4.65 -2.30 14.70
CA ALA A 49 -4.70 -1.01 15.38
C ALA A 49 -5.16 0.12 14.45
N MET A 50 -4.90 -0.01 13.14
CA MET A 50 -5.42 0.88 12.11
C MET A 50 -6.86 0.49 11.76
N LEU A 51 -7.80 1.18 12.39
CA LEU A 51 -9.24 1.01 12.11
C LEU A 51 -9.65 1.75 10.84
N MET A 52 -10.69 1.25 10.16
CA MET A 52 -11.29 1.98 9.06
C MET A 52 -11.96 3.26 9.59
N PRO A 53 -11.76 4.41 8.92
CA PRO A 53 -12.48 5.62 9.27
C PRO A 53 -13.98 5.46 8.98
N PRO A 54 -14.86 6.15 9.73
CA PRO A 54 -16.29 6.15 9.43
C PRO A 54 -16.57 6.67 8.00
N GLU A 55 -17.60 6.12 7.37
CA GLU A 55 -17.98 6.48 6.01
C GLU A 55 -18.33 7.98 5.91
N GLY A 56 -17.94 8.61 4.80
CA GLY A 56 -18.20 10.02 4.52
C GLY A 56 -17.34 11.02 5.31
N THR A 57 -16.41 10.56 6.16
CA THR A 57 -15.52 11.47 6.89
C THR A 57 -14.45 12.08 5.98
N VAL A 58 -14.17 13.37 6.17
CA VAL A 58 -13.15 14.12 5.42
C VAL A 58 -12.13 14.71 6.39
N ALA A 59 -10.87 14.33 6.25
CA ALA A 59 -9.78 14.85 7.07
C ALA A 59 -9.48 16.32 6.73
N ARG A 60 -9.02 17.09 7.73
CA ARG A 60 -8.59 18.47 7.51
C ARG A 60 -7.42 18.52 6.52
N GLY A 61 -7.51 19.40 5.53
CA GLY A 61 -6.46 19.58 4.52
C GLY A 61 -6.52 18.61 3.33
N VAL A 62 -7.52 17.73 3.28
CA VAL A 62 -7.75 16.83 2.14
C VAL A 62 -8.84 17.41 1.24
N GLN A 63 -8.55 17.50 -0.07
CA GLN A 63 -9.55 17.81 -1.08
C GLN A 63 -10.15 16.51 -1.61
N VAL A 64 -11.47 16.35 -1.43
CA VAL A 64 -12.21 15.20 -1.97
C VAL A 64 -12.34 15.35 -3.48
N HIS A 65 -12.24 14.24 -4.20
CA HIS A 65 -12.47 14.23 -5.64
C HIS A 65 -13.90 14.64 -5.96
N ALA A 66 -14.07 15.57 -6.92
CA ALA A 66 -15.36 16.19 -7.20
C ALA A 66 -16.24 15.39 -8.17
N LEU A 67 -15.69 14.38 -8.85
CA LEU A 67 -16.45 13.56 -9.80
C LEU A 67 -16.98 12.30 -9.13
N ASP A 68 -18.19 11.91 -9.52
CA ASP A 68 -18.72 10.60 -9.21
C ASP A 68 -17.92 9.49 -9.93
N PRO A 69 -17.77 8.29 -9.34
CA PRO A 69 -16.92 7.23 -9.88
C PRO A 69 -17.25 6.78 -11.32
N LEU A 70 -18.47 7.03 -11.80
CA LEU A 70 -18.94 6.62 -13.13
C LEU A 70 -19.18 7.80 -14.08
N ASP A 71 -18.83 9.02 -13.68
CA ASP A 71 -18.94 10.19 -14.57
C ASP A 71 -17.77 10.27 -15.56
N TRP A 72 -17.83 9.42 -16.57
CA TRP A 72 -16.86 9.41 -17.67
C TRP A 72 -16.93 10.65 -18.56
N ALA A 73 -18.06 11.38 -18.57
CA ALA A 73 -18.22 12.57 -19.39
C ALA A 73 -17.51 13.75 -18.73
N GLY A 74 -17.71 13.95 -17.43
CA GLY A 74 -17.00 14.95 -16.63
C GLY A 74 -15.49 14.68 -16.58
N ALA A 75 -15.08 13.43 -16.42
CA ALA A 75 -13.66 13.06 -16.39
C ALA A 75 -12.91 13.47 -17.67
N ARG A 76 -13.53 13.36 -18.84
CA ARG A 76 -12.92 13.75 -20.14
C ARG A 76 -12.75 15.26 -20.31
N GLN A 77 -13.44 16.07 -19.52
CA GLN A 77 -13.34 17.52 -19.57
C GLN A 77 -12.22 18.07 -18.67
N LEU A 78 -11.63 17.22 -17.82
CA LEU A 78 -10.53 17.62 -16.95
C LEU A 78 -9.20 17.70 -17.70
N SER A 79 -8.40 18.70 -17.34
CA SER A 79 -7.03 18.85 -17.80
C SER A 79 -6.06 18.66 -16.63
N ASN A 80 -4.87 18.14 -16.91
CA ASN A 80 -3.83 17.97 -15.89
C ASN A 80 -3.32 19.36 -15.44
N PRO A 81 -3.46 19.74 -14.16
CA PRO A 81 -3.00 21.04 -13.67
C PRO A 81 -1.46 21.12 -13.58
N LEU A 82 -0.75 19.99 -13.64
CA LEU A 82 0.70 19.94 -13.56
C LEU A 82 1.36 20.21 -14.91
N VAL A 83 2.24 21.21 -14.94
CA VAL A 83 3.07 21.50 -16.13
C VAL A 83 4.09 20.37 -16.32
N PRO A 84 4.27 19.83 -17.55
CA PRO A 84 5.16 18.70 -17.83
C PRO A 84 6.64 19.12 -17.86
N THR A 85 7.15 19.55 -16.72
CA THR A 85 8.59 19.82 -16.53
C THR A 85 9.38 18.51 -16.49
N ALA A 86 10.70 18.58 -16.72
CA ALA A 86 11.57 17.40 -16.62
C ALA A 86 11.49 16.69 -15.26
N LYS A 87 11.24 17.42 -14.16
CA LYS A 87 11.04 16.80 -12.84
C LYS A 87 9.72 16.03 -12.80
N VAL A 88 8.62 16.64 -13.21
CA VAL A 88 7.28 16.01 -13.21
C VAL A 88 7.29 14.74 -14.06
N LEU A 89 7.93 14.77 -15.23
CA LEU A 89 8.04 13.60 -16.10
C LEU A 89 8.89 12.48 -15.49
N ARG A 90 9.99 12.80 -14.79
CA ARG A 90 10.79 11.81 -14.07
C ARG A 90 10.04 11.17 -12.91
N ASP A 91 9.31 11.97 -12.13
CA ASP A 91 8.48 11.45 -11.05
C ASP A 91 7.35 10.55 -11.61
N GLY A 92 6.73 10.98 -12.71
CA GLY A 92 5.71 10.21 -13.44
C GLY A 92 6.25 8.87 -13.95
N GLN A 93 7.45 8.85 -14.54
CA GLN A 93 8.12 7.63 -14.99
C GLN A 93 8.41 6.68 -13.82
N ALA A 94 8.89 7.21 -12.68
CA ALA A 94 9.13 6.40 -11.48
C ALA A 94 7.85 5.74 -10.98
N ASN A 95 6.75 6.50 -10.89
CA ASN A 95 5.45 5.96 -10.48
C ASN A 95 4.91 4.92 -11.48
N PHE A 96 5.04 5.19 -12.79
CA PHE A 96 4.64 4.25 -13.82
C PHE A 96 5.37 2.91 -13.70
N ASN A 97 6.70 2.95 -13.51
CA ASN A 97 7.51 1.76 -13.39
C ASN A 97 7.16 0.93 -12.14
N VAL A 98 6.74 1.58 -11.05
CA VAL A 98 6.38 0.90 -9.80
C VAL A 98 4.96 0.31 -9.87
N PHE A 99 3.98 1.05 -10.38
CA PHE A 99 2.57 0.70 -10.22
C PHE A 99 1.90 0.19 -11.51
N CYS A 100 2.38 0.59 -12.69
CA CYS A 100 1.72 0.30 -13.97
C CYS A 100 2.49 -0.76 -14.78
N ALA A 101 3.81 -0.63 -14.87
CA ALA A 101 4.65 -1.42 -15.76
C ALA A 101 4.68 -2.92 -15.42
N VAL A 102 4.37 -3.29 -14.17
CA VAL A 102 4.26 -4.68 -13.74
C VAL A 102 3.22 -5.45 -14.58
N CYS A 103 2.11 -4.78 -14.92
CA CYS A 103 1.07 -5.32 -15.79
C CYS A 103 1.28 -4.92 -17.25
N HIS A 104 1.55 -3.64 -17.51
CA HIS A 104 1.52 -3.06 -18.86
C HIS A 104 2.88 -3.00 -19.57
N GLY A 105 3.96 -3.46 -18.96
CA GLY A 105 5.32 -3.35 -19.50
C GLY A 105 5.92 -1.94 -19.32
N ASN A 106 7.25 -1.86 -19.32
CA ASN A 106 7.97 -0.59 -19.14
C ASN A 106 7.76 0.38 -20.32
N ASP A 107 7.43 -0.16 -21.50
CA ASP A 107 7.13 0.57 -22.73
C ASP A 107 5.62 0.74 -22.96
N GLY A 108 4.79 0.38 -21.98
CA GLY A 108 3.33 0.35 -22.10
C GLY A 108 2.79 -0.75 -23.03
N ASN A 109 3.64 -1.66 -23.51
CA ASN A 109 3.21 -2.85 -24.23
C ASN A 109 3.00 -4.00 -23.26
N ALA A 110 1.75 -4.43 -23.08
CA ALA A 110 1.40 -5.51 -22.17
C ALA A 110 2.11 -6.84 -22.53
N VAL A 111 2.44 -7.08 -23.80
CA VAL A 111 3.22 -8.28 -24.21
C VAL A 111 4.57 -8.37 -23.49
N ASN A 112 5.14 -7.23 -23.13
CA ASN A 112 6.42 -7.12 -22.43
C ASN A 112 6.26 -7.09 -20.89
N GLY A 113 5.03 -7.09 -20.36
CA GLY A 113 4.72 -7.08 -18.94
C GLY A 113 5.01 -8.42 -18.23
N TYR A 114 5.32 -8.36 -16.94
CA TYR A 114 5.57 -9.56 -16.14
C TYR A 114 4.29 -10.33 -15.85
N VAL A 115 3.21 -9.62 -15.50
CA VAL A 115 1.92 -10.23 -15.15
C VAL A 115 1.16 -10.70 -16.40
N ALA A 116 1.22 -9.95 -17.50
CA ALA A 116 0.52 -10.28 -18.75
C ALA A 116 0.94 -11.63 -19.38
N LYS A 117 2.11 -12.18 -19.00
CA LYS A 117 2.53 -13.54 -19.38
C LYS A 117 1.68 -14.64 -18.74
N HIS A 118 1.10 -14.35 -17.58
CA HIS A 118 0.36 -15.30 -16.76
C HIS A 118 -1.15 -15.08 -16.80
N PHE A 119 -1.60 -13.87 -17.16
CA PHE A 119 -3.01 -13.48 -17.18
C PHE A 119 -3.40 -12.94 -18.55
N LYS A 120 -4.56 -13.40 -19.05
CA LYS A 120 -5.12 -12.93 -20.33
C LYS A 120 -5.79 -11.56 -20.14
N ASP A 121 -6.02 -10.88 -21.26
CA ASP A 121 -6.77 -9.62 -21.35
C ASP A 121 -6.14 -8.39 -20.68
N VAL A 122 -4.82 -8.41 -20.44
CA VAL A 122 -4.08 -7.20 -20.09
C VAL A 122 -3.83 -6.39 -21.37
N MET A 123 -4.43 -5.20 -21.45
CA MET A 123 -4.34 -4.33 -22.62
C MET A 123 -3.05 -3.50 -22.62
N SER A 124 -2.46 -3.30 -23.80
CA SER A 124 -1.36 -2.33 -24.00
C SER A 124 -1.89 -0.89 -23.95
N ILE A 125 -1.12 0.01 -23.35
CA ILE A 125 -1.50 1.41 -23.08
C ILE A 125 -0.60 2.42 -23.81
N ASN A 126 0.20 1.94 -24.77
CA ASN A 126 1.10 2.73 -25.59
C ASN A 126 0.57 3.01 -27.01
N THR A 127 -0.73 2.76 -27.24
CA THR A 127 -1.43 2.97 -28.52
C THR A 127 -2.04 4.36 -28.63
#